data_AF-A0A3L8B750-F1
#
_entry.id   AF-A0A3L8B750-F1
#
_cell.length_a   1.000
_cell.length_b   1.000
_cell.length_c   1.000
_cell.angle_alpha   90.00
_cell.angle_beta   90.00
_cell.angle_gamma   90.00
#
_symmetry.space_group_name_H-M   'P 1'
#
loop_
_entity.id
_entity.type
_entity.pdbx_description
1 polymer ?
#
loop_
_entity_poly.entity_id
_entity_poly.type
_entity_poly.pdbx_seq_one_letter_code
_entity_poly.pdbx_strand_id
1 'polypeptide(L)'
;MPTAAGQLLGYQLQLQRALVHLLQSGRGSSVSIEVTGDVSVLLNNGGSIEEEDKSSVNSNPVTDKSTDLWKTFYNWINALNDGSLDLVKAKFILYSNHKGNKGIVNTLSEAQSVEEIDACVEKVEGLFASLDESHPIHSYLSHILGFKDIFKSIVQSFEFVVGSKTGSEEIKQILSDMILISSHHVDYIHDELIGWITNSVMTKIACGELAIIPWEKYQCRFLVLFERVRTRELIDFTKEYAAEHEDVLEQFKEYPIYLKQLQIIEIEDGEQISAVSDFLRRKVNADKWIESELIDEASAIEFEESLKSYWNSTLKRISITEKSLKPEERGQLLYYDCKERRATIGSQTVLSHFVSGTYHNLANENLLGWHESWKDLLKDGK
;
A
#
# COMPACT_ATOMS: atom_id res chain seq x y z
N MET A 1 -32.45 5.63 1.06
CA MET A 1 -31.20 5.59 1.85
C MET A 1 -31.17 6.81 2.75
N PRO A 2 -30.67 6.71 3.99
CA PRO A 2 -30.60 7.86 4.90
C PRO A 2 -29.62 8.90 4.35
N THR A 3 -30.03 10.18 4.34
CA THR A 3 -29.24 11.32 3.85
C THR A 3 -27.84 11.39 4.48
N ALA A 4 -27.73 11.00 5.75
CA ALA A 4 -26.46 10.96 6.49
C ALA A 4 -25.42 10.00 5.89
N ALA A 5 -25.84 8.86 5.31
CA ALA A 5 -24.91 7.92 4.70
C ALA A 5 -24.29 8.47 3.40
N GLY A 6 -25.09 9.20 2.60
CA GLY A 6 -24.59 9.88 1.41
C GLY A 6 -23.63 11.03 1.73
N GLN A 7 -23.96 11.83 2.75
CA GLN A 7 -23.08 12.92 3.22
C GLN A 7 -21.75 12.38 3.75
N LEU A 8 -21.78 11.34 4.59
CA LEU A 8 -20.57 10.71 5.09
C LEU A 8 -19.69 10.19 3.95
N LEU A 9 -20.28 9.56 2.93
CA LEU A 9 -19.54 9.12 1.75
C LEU A 9 -18.89 10.28 1.01
N GLY A 10 -19.60 11.40 0.83
CA GLY A 10 -19.06 12.62 0.21
C GLY A 10 -17.83 13.15 0.95
N TYR A 11 -17.93 13.34 2.26
CA TYR A 11 -16.80 13.81 3.07
C TYR A 11 -15.62 12.84 3.06
N GLN A 12 -15.87 11.53 3.05
CA GLN A 12 -14.78 10.54 2.93
C GLN A 12 -14.11 10.58 1.56
N LEU A 13 -14.87 10.77 0.48
CA LEU A 13 -14.30 10.89 -0.87
C LEU A 13 -13.40 12.11 -1.00
N GLN A 14 -13.77 13.26 -0.43
CA GLN A 14 -12.91 14.45 -0.41
C GLN A 14 -11.54 14.16 0.21
N LEU A 15 -11.47 13.36 1.27
CA LEU A 15 -10.19 12.96 1.89
C LEU A 15 -9.36 12.05 0.98
N GLN A 16 -10.01 11.15 0.24
CA GLN A 16 -9.36 10.28 -0.75
C GLN A 16 -8.80 11.12 -1.91
N ARG A 17 -9.60 12.06 -2.43
CA ARG A 17 -9.21 13.01 -3.48
C ARG A 17 -8.08 13.92 -3.05
N ALA A 18 -8.11 14.43 -1.83
CA ALA A 18 -7.00 15.20 -1.27
C ALA A 18 -5.70 14.38 -1.25
N LEU A 19 -5.76 13.09 -0.93
CA LEU A 19 -4.59 12.21 -0.96
C LEU A 19 -4.10 11.93 -2.39
N VAL A 20 -4.99 11.76 -3.36
CA VAL A 20 -4.62 11.70 -4.80
C VAL A 20 -3.82 12.93 -5.20
N HIS A 21 -4.31 14.12 -4.85
CA HIS A 21 -3.61 15.37 -5.14
C HIS A 21 -2.27 15.49 -4.42
N LEU A 22 -2.15 15.04 -3.17
CA LEU A 22 -0.86 15.00 -2.46
C LEU A 22 0.15 14.05 -3.12
N LEU A 23 -0.32 12.89 -3.61
CA LEU A 23 0.51 11.91 -4.32
C LEU A 23 0.99 12.42 -5.68
N GLN A 24 0.16 13.18 -6.39
CA GLN A 24 0.45 13.65 -7.75
C GLN A 24 1.12 15.03 -7.79
N SER A 25 0.95 15.84 -6.75
CA SER A 25 1.59 17.14 -6.64
C SER A 25 3.04 17.02 -6.17
N GLY A 26 3.78 18.12 -6.29
CA GLY A 26 5.19 18.19 -5.94
C GLY A 26 5.49 19.10 -4.76
N ARG A 27 6.78 19.19 -4.44
CA ARG A 27 7.31 20.06 -3.39
C ARG A 27 6.87 21.52 -3.58
N GLY A 28 6.53 22.18 -2.48
CA GLY A 28 6.03 23.55 -2.45
C GLY A 28 4.53 23.69 -2.73
N SER A 29 3.83 22.60 -3.02
CA SER A 29 2.37 22.60 -3.15
C SER A 29 1.67 22.43 -1.80
N SER A 30 0.38 22.75 -1.74
CA SER A 30 -0.50 22.43 -0.61
C SER A 30 -1.88 22.02 -1.08
N VAL A 31 -2.51 21.10 -0.36
CA VAL A 31 -3.89 20.64 -0.63
C VAL A 31 -4.80 21.11 0.48
N SER A 32 -5.93 21.71 0.13
CA SER A 32 -6.96 22.18 1.06
C SER A 32 -8.25 21.39 0.89
N ILE A 33 -8.95 21.14 1.99
CA ILE A 33 -10.24 20.44 2.02
C ILE A 33 -11.26 21.41 2.63
N GLU A 34 -12.41 21.62 1.98
CA GLU A 34 -13.50 22.49 2.48
C GLU A 34 -13.03 23.93 2.80
N VAL A 35 -12.21 24.52 1.91
CA VAL A 35 -11.71 25.91 2.06
C VAL A 35 -12.26 26.83 0.96
N THR A 36 -12.00 26.52 -0.30
CA THR A 36 -12.54 27.25 -1.48
C THR A 36 -13.57 26.42 -2.23
N GLY A 37 -13.28 25.13 -2.43
CA GLY A 37 -14.22 24.11 -2.87
C GLY A 37 -14.14 22.86 -1.98
N ASP A 38 -14.56 21.72 -2.54
CA ASP A 38 -14.48 20.42 -1.87
C ASP A 38 -13.02 20.04 -1.62
N VAL A 39 -12.19 20.07 -2.67
CA VAL A 39 -10.73 19.89 -2.60
C VAL A 39 -10.04 20.87 -3.53
N SER A 40 -9.00 21.54 -3.05
CA SER A 40 -8.21 22.46 -3.89
C SER A 40 -6.72 22.29 -3.69
N VAL A 41 -5.94 22.60 -4.71
CA VAL A 41 -4.47 22.50 -4.70
C VAL A 41 -3.88 23.84 -5.06
N LEU A 42 -2.99 24.36 -4.22
CA LEU A 42 -2.08 25.44 -4.60
C LEU A 42 -0.75 24.82 -5.03
N LEU A 43 -0.35 25.04 -6.28
CA LEU A 43 0.90 24.54 -6.84
C LEU A 43 2.06 25.50 -6.56
N ASN A 44 3.28 24.96 -6.55
CA ASN A 44 4.49 25.76 -6.27
C ASN A 44 4.73 26.91 -7.26
N ASN A 45 4.19 26.82 -8.47
CA ASN A 45 4.31 27.83 -9.53
C ASN A 45 3.19 28.89 -9.46
N GLY A 46 2.35 28.83 -8.43
CA GLY A 46 1.19 29.67 -8.25
C GLY A 46 -0.04 29.24 -9.08
N GLY A 47 0.03 28.09 -9.75
CA GLY A 47 -1.12 27.40 -10.34
C GLY A 47 -2.09 26.93 -9.26
N SER A 48 -3.38 26.80 -9.59
CA SER A 48 -4.35 26.16 -8.71
C SER A 48 -5.14 25.06 -9.41
N ILE A 49 -5.63 24.11 -8.60
CA ILE A 49 -6.63 23.12 -9.01
C ILE A 49 -7.82 23.33 -8.10
N GLU A 50 -9.00 23.53 -8.67
CA GLU A 50 -10.26 23.62 -7.92
C GLU A 50 -11.12 22.41 -8.28
N GLU A 51 -11.32 21.52 -7.31
CA GLU A 51 -12.06 20.28 -7.49
C GLU A 51 -13.37 20.28 -6.71
N GLU A 52 -14.42 19.80 -7.37
CA GLU A 52 -15.77 19.65 -6.85
C GLU A 52 -16.20 18.18 -6.95
N ASP A 53 -16.56 17.59 -5.82
CA ASP A 53 -16.77 16.16 -5.63
C ASP A 53 -18.26 15.83 -5.57
N LYS A 54 -18.78 15.18 -6.62
CA LYS A 54 -20.18 14.78 -6.67
C LYS A 54 -20.29 13.29 -6.42
N SER A 55 -20.73 12.95 -5.20
CA SER A 55 -20.88 11.58 -4.75
C SER A 55 -22.32 11.09 -4.82
N SER A 56 -22.49 9.81 -5.13
CA SER A 56 -23.77 9.10 -5.04
C SER A 56 -23.53 7.68 -4.53
N VAL A 57 -24.58 7.06 -3.99
CA VAL A 57 -24.52 5.65 -3.56
C VAL A 57 -24.95 4.70 -4.67
N ASN A 58 -25.86 5.13 -5.56
CA ASN A 58 -26.55 4.23 -6.49
C ASN A 58 -26.73 4.78 -7.91
N SER A 59 -26.37 6.04 -8.20
CA SER A 59 -26.73 6.71 -9.45
C SER A 59 -25.61 7.61 -9.96
N ASN A 60 -25.69 7.99 -11.24
CA ASN A 60 -24.85 9.05 -11.80
C ASN A 60 -25.30 10.42 -11.24
N PRO A 61 -24.45 11.16 -10.51
CA PRO A 61 -24.83 12.46 -9.95
C PRO A 61 -24.78 13.60 -10.99
N VAL A 62 -24.15 13.39 -12.15
CA VAL A 62 -23.84 14.46 -13.12
C VAL A 62 -24.53 14.26 -14.48
N THR A 63 -25.85 14.08 -14.47
CA THR A 63 -26.66 14.08 -15.71
C THR A 63 -26.83 15.49 -16.29
N ASP A 64 -27.20 15.59 -17.56
CA ASP A 64 -27.40 16.88 -18.26
C ASP A 64 -28.42 17.80 -17.57
N LYS A 65 -29.35 17.24 -16.80
CA LYS A 65 -30.35 18.02 -16.02
C LYS A 65 -30.06 18.05 -14.52
N SER A 66 -28.87 17.63 -14.10
CA SER A 66 -28.46 17.63 -12.69
C SER A 66 -28.27 19.06 -12.19
N THR A 67 -28.89 19.35 -11.04
CA THR A 67 -28.67 20.63 -10.36
C THR A 67 -27.24 20.76 -9.87
N ASP A 68 -26.64 19.67 -9.39
CA ASP A 68 -25.28 19.67 -8.85
C ASP A 68 -24.23 20.02 -9.91
N LEU A 69 -24.42 19.54 -11.14
CA LEU A 69 -23.55 19.87 -12.27
C LEU A 69 -23.56 21.37 -12.56
N TRP A 70 -24.75 21.94 -12.81
CA TRP A 70 -24.85 23.35 -13.22
C TRP A 70 -24.56 24.33 -12.09
N LYS A 71 -24.91 23.95 -10.85
CA LYS A 71 -24.52 24.72 -9.67
C LYS A 71 -22.99 24.80 -9.51
N THR A 72 -22.27 23.75 -9.89
CA THR A 72 -20.80 23.73 -9.85
C THR A 72 -20.21 24.80 -10.78
N PHE A 73 -20.61 24.82 -12.05
CA PHE A 73 -20.16 25.85 -13.00
C PHE A 73 -20.60 27.26 -12.58
N TYR A 74 -21.81 27.40 -12.03
CA TYR A 74 -22.27 28.66 -11.46
C TYR A 74 -21.35 29.16 -10.34
N ASN A 75 -20.96 28.28 -9.40
CA ASN A 75 -20.07 28.64 -8.30
C ASN A 75 -18.69 29.07 -8.81
N TRP A 76 -18.10 28.33 -9.75
CA TRP A 76 -16.81 28.70 -10.35
C TRP A 76 -16.85 30.05 -11.07
N ILE A 77 -17.92 30.34 -11.83
CA ILE A 77 -18.09 31.65 -12.49
C ILE A 77 -18.16 32.78 -11.45
N ASN A 78 -18.90 32.59 -10.34
CA ASN A 78 -18.98 33.61 -9.30
C ASN A 78 -17.64 33.82 -8.59
N ALA A 79 -16.93 32.75 -8.26
CA ALA A 79 -15.61 32.83 -7.62
C ALA A 79 -14.54 33.48 -8.52
N LEU A 80 -14.70 33.40 -9.85
CA LEU A 80 -13.86 34.15 -10.79
C LEU A 80 -14.26 35.62 -10.86
N ASN A 81 -15.57 35.91 -10.86
CA ASN A 81 -16.09 37.28 -10.93
C ASN A 81 -15.78 38.09 -9.66
N ASP A 82 -15.78 37.48 -8.48
CA ASP A 82 -15.47 38.14 -7.21
C ASP A 82 -13.96 38.20 -6.90
N GLY A 83 -13.14 37.55 -7.73
CA GLY A 83 -11.68 37.55 -7.62
C GLY A 83 -11.12 36.53 -6.63
N SER A 84 -11.94 35.61 -6.11
CA SER A 84 -11.48 34.51 -5.25
C SER A 84 -10.64 33.49 -6.01
N LEU A 85 -10.81 33.37 -7.34
CA LEU A 85 -10.04 32.48 -8.22
C LEU A 85 -9.35 33.26 -9.35
N ASP A 86 -8.16 32.80 -9.76
CA ASP A 86 -7.42 33.32 -10.92
C ASP A 86 -7.54 32.35 -12.11
N LEU A 87 -8.34 32.76 -13.10
CA LEU A 87 -8.62 31.99 -14.32
C LEU A 87 -7.36 31.53 -15.07
N VAL A 88 -6.31 32.35 -15.12
CA VAL A 88 -5.14 32.09 -15.97
C VAL A 88 -4.31 30.92 -15.44
N LYS A 89 -4.51 30.56 -14.18
CA LYS A 89 -3.71 29.60 -13.43
C LYS A 89 -4.51 28.43 -12.87
N ALA A 90 -5.82 28.46 -13.01
CA ALA A 90 -6.73 27.47 -12.42
C ALA A 90 -7.07 26.34 -13.40
N LYS A 91 -6.98 25.10 -12.91
CA LYS A 91 -7.59 23.92 -13.52
C LYS A 91 -8.84 23.56 -12.75
N PHE A 92 -9.94 23.29 -13.45
CA PHE A 92 -11.21 22.94 -12.83
C PHE A 92 -11.47 21.45 -12.97
N ILE A 93 -11.73 20.76 -11.86
CA ILE A 93 -12.01 19.33 -11.87
C ILE A 93 -13.40 19.09 -11.29
N LEU A 94 -14.22 18.36 -12.02
CA LEU A 94 -15.44 17.77 -11.47
C LEU A 94 -15.22 16.27 -11.30
N TYR A 95 -15.30 15.79 -10.07
CA TYR A 95 -15.13 14.39 -9.75
C TYR A 95 -16.49 13.71 -9.52
N SER A 96 -16.62 12.46 -9.99
CA SER A 96 -17.76 11.59 -9.70
C SER A 96 -17.31 10.19 -9.32
N ASN A 97 -17.87 9.63 -8.26
CA ASN A 97 -17.58 8.25 -7.79
C ASN A 97 -18.38 7.18 -8.57
N HIS A 98 -19.23 7.59 -9.51
CA HIS A 98 -20.02 6.70 -10.36
C HIS A 98 -19.91 7.07 -11.83
N LYS A 99 -19.74 6.04 -12.66
CA LYS A 99 -19.85 6.14 -14.11
C LYS A 99 -21.33 6.26 -14.51
N GLY A 100 -21.60 7.17 -15.44
CA GLY A 100 -22.89 7.30 -16.12
C GLY A 100 -22.78 7.16 -17.63
N ASN A 101 -23.91 7.33 -18.32
CA ASN A 101 -23.93 7.52 -19.77
C ASN A 101 -23.20 8.82 -20.13
N LYS A 102 -22.57 8.86 -21.31
CA LYS A 102 -21.94 10.09 -21.81
C LYS A 102 -23.00 11.20 -21.94
N GLY A 103 -22.72 12.34 -21.34
CA GLY A 103 -23.55 13.54 -21.38
C GLY A 103 -22.79 14.78 -21.82
N ILE A 104 -23.40 15.95 -21.61
CA ILE A 104 -22.79 17.26 -21.89
C ILE A 104 -21.49 17.41 -21.11
N VAL A 105 -21.45 16.98 -19.84
CA VAL A 105 -20.23 17.04 -19.01
C VAL A 105 -19.03 16.34 -19.65
N ASN A 106 -19.24 15.22 -20.34
CA ASN A 106 -18.17 14.54 -21.08
C ASN A 106 -17.74 15.36 -22.30
N THR A 107 -18.70 15.93 -23.03
CA THR A 107 -18.37 16.79 -24.19
C THR A 107 -17.56 18.00 -23.75
N LEU A 108 -17.92 18.62 -22.62
CA LEU A 108 -17.19 19.76 -22.04
C LEU A 108 -15.76 19.37 -21.68
N SER A 109 -15.55 18.21 -21.06
CA SER A 109 -14.20 17.74 -20.69
C SER A 109 -13.37 17.27 -21.89
N GLU A 110 -14.00 16.80 -22.96
CA GLU A 110 -13.32 16.29 -24.17
C GLU A 110 -12.96 17.43 -25.15
N ALA A 111 -13.53 18.63 -24.99
CA ALA A 111 -13.28 19.77 -25.87
C ALA A 111 -11.87 20.33 -25.69
N GLN A 112 -11.12 20.46 -26.79
CA GLN A 112 -9.73 20.94 -26.80
C GLN A 112 -9.54 22.15 -27.74
N SER A 113 -10.41 22.36 -28.72
CA SER A 113 -10.36 23.51 -29.63
C SER A 113 -11.43 24.57 -29.33
N VAL A 114 -11.22 25.80 -29.81
CA VAL A 114 -12.20 26.89 -29.67
C VAL A 114 -13.53 26.52 -30.33
N GLU A 115 -13.49 25.87 -31.49
CA GLU A 115 -14.68 25.41 -32.22
C GLU A 115 -15.44 24.32 -31.45
N GLU A 116 -14.72 23.39 -30.80
CA GLU A 116 -15.33 22.36 -29.96
C GLU A 116 -15.97 22.96 -28.70
N ILE A 117 -15.32 23.95 -28.09
CA ILE A 117 -15.86 24.69 -26.94
C ILE A 117 -17.12 25.46 -27.35
N ASP A 118 -17.10 26.14 -28.49
CA ASP A 118 -18.27 26.85 -29.02
C ASP A 118 -19.43 25.89 -29.29
N ALA A 119 -19.17 24.73 -29.90
CA ALA A 119 -20.17 23.68 -30.09
C ALA A 119 -20.71 23.13 -28.76
N CYS A 120 -19.89 23.08 -27.70
CA CYS A 120 -20.37 22.73 -26.37
C CYS A 120 -21.32 23.79 -25.82
N VAL A 121 -20.99 25.07 -25.95
CA VAL A 121 -21.86 26.18 -25.52
C VAL A 121 -23.20 26.14 -26.27
N GLU A 122 -23.20 25.89 -27.58
CA GLU A 122 -24.43 25.72 -28.36
C GLU A 122 -25.31 24.58 -27.84
N LYS A 123 -24.71 23.45 -27.41
CA LYS A 123 -25.46 22.36 -26.76
C LYS A 123 -26.07 22.81 -25.44
N VAL A 124 -25.37 23.61 -24.64
CA VAL A 124 -25.89 24.17 -23.38
C VAL A 124 -27.04 25.15 -23.64
N GLU A 125 -26.94 25.97 -24.69
CA GLU A 125 -28.03 26.86 -25.13
C GLU A 125 -29.24 26.08 -25.61
N GLY A 126 -29.04 25.01 -26.38
CA GLY A 126 -30.11 24.11 -26.81
C GLY A 126 -30.81 23.43 -25.63
N LEU A 127 -30.04 23.00 -24.62
CA LEU A 127 -30.60 22.49 -23.37
C LEU A 127 -31.41 23.57 -22.67
N PHE A 128 -30.87 24.78 -22.50
CA PHE A 128 -31.56 25.90 -21.86
C PHE A 128 -32.90 26.23 -22.54
N ALA A 129 -32.91 26.32 -23.88
CA ALA A 129 -34.12 26.58 -24.66
C ALA A 129 -35.19 25.48 -24.56
N SER A 130 -34.79 24.25 -24.21
CA SER A 130 -35.71 23.12 -24.03
C SER A 130 -36.38 23.07 -22.65
N LEU A 131 -35.98 23.94 -21.72
CA LEU A 131 -36.43 23.93 -20.32
C LEU A 131 -37.43 25.05 -20.05
N ASP A 132 -38.36 24.77 -19.15
CA ASP A 132 -39.27 25.77 -18.59
C ASP A 132 -38.55 26.61 -17.52
N GLU A 133 -38.98 27.87 -17.33
CA GLU A 133 -38.41 28.78 -16.32
C GLU A 133 -38.49 28.23 -14.88
N SER A 134 -39.48 27.38 -14.61
CA SER A 134 -39.65 26.71 -13.30
C SER A 134 -38.67 25.56 -13.06
N HIS A 135 -37.92 25.12 -14.09
CA HIS A 135 -37.00 24.00 -13.95
C HIS A 135 -35.83 24.36 -13.00
N PRO A 136 -35.43 23.49 -12.05
CA PRO A 136 -34.44 23.82 -11.02
C PRO A 136 -33.07 24.32 -11.52
N ILE A 137 -32.70 23.94 -12.76
CA ILE A 137 -31.42 24.32 -13.37
C ILE A 137 -31.49 25.57 -14.25
N HIS A 138 -32.69 26.09 -14.52
CA HIS A 138 -32.90 27.18 -15.47
C HIS A 138 -32.16 28.44 -15.03
N SER A 139 -32.24 28.81 -13.75
CA SER A 139 -31.53 29.98 -13.20
C SER A 139 -30.01 29.85 -13.29
N TYR A 140 -29.46 28.66 -13.01
CA TYR A 140 -28.01 28.40 -13.14
C TYR A 140 -27.54 28.51 -14.59
N LEU A 141 -28.27 27.87 -15.52
CA LEU A 141 -27.96 27.96 -16.95
C LEU A 141 -28.08 29.39 -17.48
N SER A 142 -29.13 30.12 -17.10
CA SER A 142 -29.30 31.53 -17.47
C SER A 142 -28.11 32.38 -17.00
N HIS A 143 -27.63 32.17 -15.78
CA HIS A 143 -26.45 32.87 -15.28
C HIS A 143 -25.17 32.47 -16.02
N ILE A 144 -24.92 31.18 -16.23
CA ILE A 144 -23.76 30.67 -16.99
C ILE A 144 -23.73 31.26 -18.40
N LEU A 145 -24.88 31.26 -19.08
CA LEU A 145 -25.04 31.84 -20.42
C LEU A 145 -25.03 33.37 -20.42
N GLY A 146 -25.13 34.03 -19.27
CA GLY A 146 -24.85 35.46 -19.11
C GLY A 146 -23.35 35.76 -19.09
N PHE A 147 -22.53 34.81 -18.65
CA PHE A 147 -21.07 34.90 -18.54
C PHE A 147 -20.36 33.91 -19.48
N LYS A 148 -20.79 33.86 -20.75
CA LYS A 148 -20.31 32.86 -21.72
C LYS A 148 -18.79 32.85 -21.87
N ASP A 149 -18.15 34.00 -21.93
CA ASP A 149 -16.70 34.07 -22.14
C ASP A 149 -15.94 33.43 -20.97
N ILE A 150 -16.37 33.69 -19.73
CA ILE A 150 -15.81 33.05 -18.53
C ILE A 150 -16.09 31.55 -18.56
N PHE A 151 -17.32 31.15 -18.91
CA PHE A 151 -17.68 29.74 -19.03
C PHE A 151 -16.81 29.01 -20.05
N LYS A 152 -16.59 29.58 -21.24
CA LYS A 152 -15.69 29.03 -22.27
C LYS A 152 -14.27 28.86 -21.73
N SER A 153 -13.76 29.84 -20.99
CA SER A 153 -12.44 29.74 -20.37
C SER A 153 -12.35 28.67 -19.28
N ILE A 154 -13.41 28.47 -18.48
CA ILE A 154 -13.50 27.33 -17.55
C ILE A 154 -13.42 26.02 -18.34
N VAL A 155 -14.24 25.87 -19.39
CA VAL A 155 -14.27 24.65 -20.23
C VAL A 155 -12.89 24.34 -20.83
N GLN A 156 -12.13 25.36 -21.24
CA GLN A 156 -10.78 25.18 -21.76
C GLN A 156 -9.80 24.53 -20.77
N SER A 157 -10.02 24.68 -19.47
CA SER A 157 -9.18 24.11 -18.40
C SER A 157 -9.96 23.13 -17.50
N PHE A 158 -11.07 22.58 -18.02
CA PHE A 158 -11.98 21.72 -17.30
C PHE A 158 -11.66 20.24 -17.55
N GLU A 159 -11.70 19.43 -16.49
CA GLU A 159 -11.60 17.99 -16.56
C GLU A 159 -12.74 17.32 -15.77
N PHE A 160 -13.38 16.34 -16.39
CA PHE A 160 -14.33 15.47 -15.71
C PHE A 160 -13.68 14.13 -15.39
N VAL A 161 -13.50 13.85 -14.09
CA VAL A 161 -12.86 12.64 -13.59
C VAL A 161 -13.91 11.69 -13.04
N VAL A 162 -13.93 10.45 -13.52
CA VAL A 162 -14.76 9.38 -12.96
C VAL A 162 -13.86 8.44 -12.19
N GLY A 163 -14.02 8.42 -10.87
CA GLY A 163 -13.31 7.49 -10.01
C GLY A 163 -14.11 6.27 -9.61
N SER A 164 -13.58 5.58 -8.62
CA SER A 164 -14.15 4.42 -7.99
C SER A 164 -15.23 4.81 -6.98
N LYS A 165 -15.96 3.81 -6.50
CA LYS A 165 -17.04 4.02 -5.52
C LYS A 165 -16.54 4.63 -4.21
N THR A 166 -15.33 4.28 -3.78
CA THR A 166 -14.74 4.72 -2.51
C THR A 166 -13.56 5.66 -2.67
N GLY A 167 -13.03 5.85 -3.88
CA GLY A 167 -11.82 6.64 -4.15
C GLY A 167 -10.50 5.94 -3.82
N SER A 168 -10.55 4.70 -3.30
CA SER A 168 -9.37 3.98 -2.81
C SER A 168 -8.52 3.41 -3.95
N GLU A 169 -9.17 2.93 -5.01
CA GLU A 169 -8.52 2.30 -6.15
C GLU A 169 -7.56 3.26 -6.87
N GLU A 170 -7.90 4.55 -6.97
CA GLU A 170 -7.04 5.60 -7.55
C GLU A 170 -5.73 5.72 -6.80
N ILE A 171 -5.79 5.80 -5.47
CA ILE A 171 -4.61 5.92 -4.62
C ILE A 171 -3.76 4.66 -4.75
N LYS A 172 -4.38 3.48 -4.68
CA LYS A 172 -3.67 2.20 -4.81
C LYS A 172 -2.99 2.06 -6.17
N GLN A 173 -3.65 2.50 -7.25
CA GLN A 173 -3.07 2.53 -8.57
C GLN A 173 -1.85 3.47 -8.64
N ILE A 174 -1.99 4.70 -8.14
CA ILE A 174 -0.88 5.67 -8.10
C ILE A 174 0.30 5.13 -7.29
N LEU A 175 0.05 4.51 -6.14
CA LEU A 175 1.10 3.91 -5.32
C LEU A 175 1.81 2.75 -6.03
N SER A 176 1.06 1.90 -6.73
CA SER A 176 1.60 0.77 -7.48
C SER A 176 2.43 1.23 -8.69
N ASP A 177 2.03 2.33 -9.33
CA ASP A 177 2.76 2.91 -10.47
C ASP A 177 3.99 3.70 -10.02
N MET A 178 3.93 4.34 -8.85
CA MET A 178 5.02 5.13 -8.29
C MET A 178 6.12 4.26 -7.66
N ILE A 179 5.75 3.09 -7.11
CA ILE A 179 6.63 2.28 -6.26
C ILE A 179 6.50 0.79 -6.60
N LEU A 180 7.64 0.13 -6.81
CA LEU A 180 7.74 -1.32 -6.95
C LEU A 180 7.62 -2.02 -5.58
N ILE A 181 6.39 -2.24 -5.14
CA ILE A 181 6.04 -2.97 -3.91
C ILE A 181 4.86 -3.92 -4.16
N SER A 182 4.73 -4.97 -3.32
CA SER A 182 3.61 -5.91 -3.41
C SER A 182 2.26 -5.23 -3.12
N SER A 183 1.17 -5.82 -3.62
CA SER A 183 -0.20 -5.33 -3.40
C SER A 183 -0.56 -5.18 -1.92
N HIS A 184 -0.11 -6.11 -1.07
CA HIS A 184 -0.29 -6.03 0.39
C HIS A 184 0.35 -4.78 1.00
N HIS A 185 1.51 -4.38 0.50
CA HIS A 185 2.17 -3.17 0.96
C HIS A 185 1.48 -1.90 0.46
N VAL A 186 0.91 -1.94 -0.75
CA VAL A 186 0.08 -0.85 -1.28
C VAL A 186 -1.15 -0.63 -0.39
N ASP A 187 -1.85 -1.69 0.00
CA ASP A 187 -2.99 -1.62 0.92
C ASP A 187 -2.59 -1.02 2.27
N TYR A 188 -1.47 -1.49 2.85
CA TYR A 188 -0.95 -0.97 4.11
C TYR A 188 -0.63 0.54 4.05
N ILE A 189 0.06 0.99 2.99
CA ILE A 189 0.39 2.41 2.82
C ILE A 189 -0.88 3.24 2.63
N HIS A 190 -1.83 2.77 1.82
CA HIS A 190 -3.12 3.42 1.64
C HIS A 190 -3.83 3.65 2.99
N ASP A 191 -3.99 2.61 3.81
CA ASP A 191 -4.72 2.67 5.07
C ASP A 191 -4.04 3.61 6.09
N GLU A 192 -2.71 3.60 6.13
CA GLU A 192 -1.92 4.48 7.00
C GLU A 192 -1.95 5.95 6.58
N LEU A 193 -2.03 6.22 5.27
CA LEU A 193 -2.12 7.58 4.73
C LEU A 193 -3.53 8.14 4.88
N ILE A 194 -4.57 7.35 4.61
CA ILE A 194 -5.95 7.82 4.78
C ILE A 194 -6.27 8.08 6.26
N GLY A 195 -5.78 7.22 7.16
CA GLY A 195 -5.89 7.47 8.60
C GLY A 195 -5.15 8.73 9.02
N TRP A 196 -3.96 8.98 8.47
CA TRP A 196 -3.19 10.18 8.77
C TRP A 196 -3.86 11.46 8.28
N ILE A 197 -4.34 11.51 7.02
CA ILE A 197 -4.98 12.72 6.47
C ILE A 197 -6.29 13.01 7.19
N THR A 198 -7.09 11.98 7.49
CA THR A 198 -8.32 12.11 8.28
C THR A 198 -8.05 12.78 9.62
N ASN A 199 -7.08 12.27 10.39
CA ASN A 199 -6.72 12.84 11.68
C ASN A 199 -6.18 14.27 11.55
N SER A 200 -5.39 14.54 10.52
CA SER A 200 -4.80 15.87 10.27
C SER A 200 -5.87 16.92 9.97
N VAL A 201 -6.83 16.59 9.09
CA VAL A 201 -7.96 17.46 8.73
C VAL A 201 -8.88 17.67 9.92
N MET A 202 -9.28 16.60 10.60
CA MET A 202 -10.16 16.69 11.78
C MET A 202 -9.56 17.52 12.91
N THR A 203 -8.25 17.41 13.15
CA THR A 203 -7.54 18.23 14.15
C THR A 203 -7.61 19.70 13.79
N LYS A 204 -7.35 20.06 12.53
CA LYS A 204 -7.42 21.45 12.06
C LYS A 204 -8.82 22.04 12.20
N ILE A 205 -9.84 21.30 11.77
CA ILE A 205 -11.24 21.71 11.91
C ILE A 205 -11.61 21.90 13.38
N ALA A 206 -11.25 20.97 14.26
CA ALA A 206 -11.52 21.06 15.69
C ALA A 206 -10.83 22.27 16.36
N CYS A 207 -9.68 22.69 15.84
CA CYS A 207 -8.97 23.89 16.28
C CYS A 207 -9.47 25.19 15.63
N GLY A 208 -10.46 25.13 14.73
CA GLY A 208 -10.94 26.29 13.97
C GLY A 208 -9.94 26.81 12.93
N GLU A 209 -8.98 25.98 12.53
CA GLU A 209 -8.00 26.30 11.49
C GLU A 209 -8.49 25.85 10.10
N LEU A 210 -7.99 26.49 9.05
CA LEU A 210 -8.18 26.00 7.68
C LEU A 210 -7.50 24.64 7.49
N ALA A 211 -8.22 23.70 6.88
CA ALA A 211 -7.77 22.34 6.59
C ALA A 211 -6.82 22.30 5.38
N ILE A 212 -5.69 23.00 5.48
CA ILE A 212 -4.64 23.06 4.48
C ILE A 212 -3.48 22.15 4.90
N ILE A 213 -3.11 21.21 4.03
CA ILE A 213 -2.03 20.25 4.20
C ILE A 213 -0.88 20.61 3.25
N PRO A 214 0.25 21.13 3.77
CA PRO A 214 1.46 21.32 2.97
C PRO A 214 2.00 19.97 2.47
N TRP A 215 2.48 19.93 1.23
CA TRP A 215 3.03 18.71 0.64
C TRP A 215 4.20 18.13 1.46
N GLU A 216 5.01 18.97 2.08
CA GLU A 216 6.13 18.53 2.94
C GLU A 216 5.65 17.73 4.15
N LYS A 217 4.45 18.01 4.69
CA LYS A 217 3.88 17.24 5.81
C LYS A 217 3.50 15.83 5.35
N TYR A 218 2.90 15.73 4.17
CA TYR A 218 2.64 14.45 3.51
C TYR A 218 3.95 13.71 3.24
N GLN A 219 4.94 14.36 2.65
CA GLN A 219 6.23 13.76 2.32
C GLN A 219 6.90 13.16 3.56
N CYS A 220 6.96 13.90 4.68
CA CYS A 220 7.53 13.37 5.93
C CYS A 220 6.82 12.11 6.40
N ARG A 221 5.48 12.06 6.31
CA ARG A 221 4.70 10.88 6.68
C ARG A 221 4.96 9.72 5.71
N PHE A 222 4.92 10.00 4.42
CA PHE A 222 5.11 9.02 3.35
C PHE A 222 6.48 8.36 3.43
N LEU A 223 7.55 9.13 3.61
CA LEU A 223 8.91 8.61 3.73
C LEU A 223 9.06 7.62 4.88
N VAL A 224 8.42 7.88 6.03
CA VAL A 224 8.46 6.94 7.17
C VAL A 224 7.74 5.64 6.85
N LEU A 225 6.59 5.69 6.16
CA LEU A 225 5.83 4.50 5.77
C LEU A 225 6.56 3.71 4.68
N PHE A 226 7.10 4.42 3.69
CA PHE A 226 7.87 3.83 2.60
C PHE A 226 9.12 3.13 3.11
N GLU A 227 9.89 3.79 3.99
CA GLU A 227 11.04 3.15 4.63
C GLU A 227 10.61 1.92 5.42
N ARG A 228 9.54 1.97 6.21
CA ARG A 228 9.04 0.78 6.93
C ARG A 228 8.70 -0.38 5.99
N VAL A 229 8.03 -0.12 4.89
CA VAL A 229 7.70 -1.16 3.89
C VAL A 229 8.97 -1.69 3.22
N ARG A 230 9.90 -0.82 2.87
CA ARG A 230 11.18 -1.17 2.23
C ARG A 230 12.13 -1.92 3.18
N THR A 231 12.12 -1.57 4.46
CA THR A 231 13.01 -2.13 5.49
C THR A 231 12.42 -3.36 6.19
N ARG A 232 11.19 -3.78 5.83
CA ARG A 232 10.50 -4.82 6.59
C ARG A 232 11.12 -6.19 6.36
N GLU A 233 11.92 -6.55 7.36
CA GLU A 233 11.91 -7.81 8.10
C GLU A 233 11.09 -8.92 7.45
N LEU A 234 11.78 -10.01 7.14
CA LEU A 234 11.19 -11.28 6.74
C LEU A 234 9.99 -11.64 7.63
N ILE A 235 8.79 -11.56 7.04
CA ILE A 235 7.52 -11.74 7.74
C ILE A 235 7.46 -13.15 8.30
N ASP A 236 7.19 -13.29 9.59
CA ASP A 236 6.91 -14.61 10.16
C ASP A 236 5.47 -15.04 9.83
N PHE A 237 5.29 -15.75 8.71
CA PHE A 237 4.01 -16.32 8.29
C PHE A 237 3.51 -17.42 9.24
N THR A 238 4.34 -17.86 10.19
CA THR A 238 3.99 -18.91 11.17
C THR A 238 3.49 -18.35 12.49
N LYS A 239 3.42 -17.02 12.69
CA LYS A 239 2.88 -16.41 13.92
C LYS A 239 1.42 -16.79 14.21
N GLU A 240 0.66 -17.15 13.19
CA GLU A 240 -0.72 -17.63 13.30
C GLU A 240 -0.86 -19.13 13.04
N TYR A 241 0.25 -19.81 12.73
CA TYR A 241 0.31 -21.23 12.38
C TYR A 241 1.22 -21.95 13.41
N ALA A 242 0.63 -22.37 14.53
CA ALA A 242 1.27 -23.42 15.32
C ALA A 242 1.29 -24.68 14.46
N ALA A 243 2.46 -25.32 14.28
CA ALA A 243 2.54 -26.61 13.59
C ALA A 243 1.44 -27.53 14.14
N GLU A 244 0.62 -28.12 13.26
CA GLU A 244 -0.47 -28.94 13.73
C GLU A 244 0.11 -30.12 14.52
N HIS A 245 -0.57 -30.52 15.59
CA HIS A 245 -0.09 -31.63 16.43
C HIS A 245 0.14 -32.91 15.59
N GLU A 246 -0.60 -33.07 14.50
CA GLU A 246 -0.44 -34.18 13.56
C GLU A 246 0.88 -34.12 12.78
N ASP A 247 1.27 -32.95 12.26
CA ASP A 247 2.55 -32.75 11.55
C ASP A 247 3.75 -33.07 12.44
N VAL A 248 3.69 -32.64 13.70
CA VAL A 248 4.76 -32.90 14.69
C VAL A 248 4.88 -34.40 14.97
N LEU A 249 3.74 -35.09 15.16
CA LEU A 249 3.72 -36.55 15.37
C LEU A 249 4.25 -37.31 14.15
N GLU A 250 3.94 -36.83 12.94
CA GLU A 250 4.43 -37.44 11.70
C GLU A 250 5.96 -37.38 11.61
N GLN A 251 6.58 -36.24 11.96
CA GLN A 251 8.03 -36.12 12.01
C GLN A 251 8.69 -37.13 12.96
N PHE A 252 8.14 -37.35 14.15
CA PHE A 252 8.67 -38.37 15.07
C PHE A 252 8.42 -39.80 14.60
N LYS A 253 7.35 -40.04 13.83
CA LYS A 253 7.05 -41.35 13.24
C LYS A 253 7.99 -41.70 12.08
N GLU A 254 8.26 -40.74 11.20
CA GLU A 254 9.19 -40.92 10.08
C GLU A 254 10.66 -40.93 10.54
N TYR A 255 10.93 -40.21 11.64
CA TYR A 255 12.23 -40.05 12.26
C TYR A 255 13.32 -39.66 11.22
N PRO A 256 13.18 -38.48 10.59
CA PRO A 256 14.05 -38.00 9.52
C PRO A 256 15.51 -37.83 9.96
N ILE A 257 16.40 -37.63 8.99
CA ILE A 257 17.85 -37.67 9.19
C ILE A 257 18.31 -36.64 10.22
N TYR A 258 17.76 -35.43 10.22
CA TYR A 258 18.15 -34.43 11.22
C TYR A 258 17.82 -34.87 12.65
N LEU A 259 16.68 -35.57 12.89
CA LEU A 259 16.34 -36.12 14.21
C LEU A 259 17.28 -37.28 14.59
N LYS A 260 17.61 -38.16 13.64
CA LYS A 260 18.63 -39.20 13.86
C LYS A 260 19.98 -38.59 14.28
N GLN A 261 20.36 -37.48 13.66
CA GLN A 261 21.58 -36.78 14.04
C GLN A 261 21.50 -36.16 15.45
N LEU A 262 20.34 -35.61 15.85
CA LEU A 262 20.13 -35.12 17.22
C LEU A 262 20.17 -36.26 18.25
N GLN A 263 19.70 -37.45 17.88
CA GLN A 263 19.79 -38.65 18.72
C GLN A 263 21.25 -39.09 18.92
N ILE A 264 22.08 -39.06 17.87
CA ILE A 264 23.50 -39.43 17.93
C ILE A 264 24.26 -38.56 18.93
N ILE A 265 23.91 -37.28 19.04
CA ILE A 265 24.53 -36.35 20.01
C ILE A 265 23.72 -36.24 21.31
N GLU A 266 22.81 -37.19 21.57
CA GLU A 266 22.08 -37.30 22.84
C GLU A 266 21.27 -36.03 23.23
N ILE A 267 20.65 -35.35 22.26
CA ILE A 267 19.77 -34.21 22.54
C ILE A 267 18.44 -34.71 23.13
N GLU A 268 18.01 -34.09 24.22
CA GLU A 268 16.80 -34.46 24.97
C GLU A 268 15.51 -34.34 24.12
N ASP A 269 14.53 -35.20 24.40
CA ASP A 269 13.27 -35.27 23.65
C ASP A 269 12.52 -33.92 23.61
N GLY A 270 12.55 -33.15 24.70
CA GLY A 270 11.93 -31.82 24.76
C GLY A 270 12.56 -30.84 23.75
N GLU A 271 13.88 -30.89 23.59
CA GLU A 271 14.60 -30.09 22.61
C GLU A 271 14.37 -30.58 21.18
N GLN A 272 14.17 -31.89 20.98
CA GLN A 272 13.79 -32.45 19.67
C GLN A 272 12.41 -31.95 19.22
N ILE A 273 11.45 -31.75 20.14
CA ILE A 273 10.15 -31.15 19.82
C ILE A 273 10.32 -29.71 19.32
N SER A 274 11.18 -28.92 19.98
CA SER A 274 11.51 -27.57 19.51
C SER A 274 12.18 -27.60 18.13
N ALA A 275 13.07 -28.55 17.88
CA ALA A 275 13.73 -28.73 16.59
C ALA A 275 12.74 -29.05 15.46
N VAL A 276 11.75 -29.92 15.72
CA VAL A 276 10.66 -30.20 14.78
C VAL A 276 9.86 -28.95 14.48
N SER A 277 9.51 -28.16 15.51
CA SER A 277 8.78 -26.90 15.32
C SER A 277 9.55 -25.92 14.44
N ASP A 278 10.84 -25.72 14.71
CA ASP A 278 11.70 -24.82 13.93
C ASP A 278 11.84 -25.30 12.47
N PHE A 279 12.00 -26.61 12.25
CA PHE A 279 12.09 -27.22 10.92
C PHE A 279 10.81 -26.99 10.09
N LEU A 280 9.64 -27.26 10.66
CA LEU A 280 8.35 -27.05 9.98
C LEU A 280 8.09 -25.57 9.70
N ARG A 281 8.37 -24.69 10.66
CA ARG A 281 8.21 -23.24 10.50
C ARG A 281 9.13 -22.67 9.43
N ARG A 282 10.38 -23.15 9.35
CA ARG A 282 11.31 -22.77 8.27
C ARG A 282 10.71 -23.12 6.92
N LYS A 283 10.14 -24.31 6.74
CA LYS A 283 9.57 -24.74 5.46
C LYS A 283 8.47 -23.79 4.99
N VAL A 284 7.51 -23.50 5.86
CA VAL A 284 6.40 -22.56 5.55
C VAL A 284 6.92 -21.16 5.23
N ASN A 285 7.82 -20.62 6.05
CA ASN A 285 8.37 -19.29 5.85
C ASN A 285 9.21 -19.19 4.56
N ALA A 286 10.02 -20.21 4.24
CA ALA A 286 10.83 -20.23 3.02
C ALA A 286 9.94 -20.21 1.77
N ASP A 287 8.91 -21.05 1.72
CA ASP A 287 7.97 -21.10 0.60
C ASP A 287 7.24 -19.76 0.45
N LYS A 288 6.74 -19.19 1.56
CA LYS A 288 6.04 -17.90 1.55
C LYS A 288 6.91 -16.71 1.18
N TRP A 289 8.18 -16.71 1.60
CA TRP A 289 9.12 -15.63 1.26
C TRP A 289 9.45 -15.64 -0.22
N ILE A 290 9.56 -16.81 -0.85
CA ILE A 290 9.76 -16.92 -2.30
C ILE A 290 8.48 -16.55 -3.06
N GLU A 291 7.32 -17.09 -2.67
CA GLU A 291 6.02 -16.77 -3.30
C GLU A 291 5.69 -15.28 -3.23
N SER A 292 6.09 -14.61 -2.15
CA SER A 292 5.84 -13.18 -1.92
C SER A 292 6.98 -12.28 -2.43
N GLU A 293 7.97 -12.83 -3.14
CA GLU A 293 9.14 -12.13 -3.67
C GLU A 293 9.93 -11.33 -2.61
N LEU A 294 9.90 -11.80 -1.35
CA LEU A 294 10.64 -11.19 -0.23
C LEU A 294 12.12 -11.56 -0.25
N ILE A 295 12.45 -12.74 -0.77
CA ILE A 295 13.82 -13.20 -1.03
C ILE A 295 13.89 -13.81 -2.43
N ASP A 296 15.04 -13.64 -3.08
CA ASP A 296 15.37 -14.37 -4.30
C ASP A 296 16.19 -15.64 -4.00
N GLU A 297 16.32 -16.51 -5.01
CA GLU A 297 17.05 -17.78 -4.90
C GLU A 297 18.54 -17.58 -4.57
N ALA A 298 19.19 -16.56 -5.14
CA ALA A 298 20.61 -16.30 -4.90
C ALA A 298 20.85 -15.86 -3.44
N SER A 299 19.97 -15.01 -2.91
CA SER A 299 19.98 -14.59 -1.50
C SER A 299 19.77 -15.78 -0.55
N ALA A 300 18.90 -16.72 -0.90
CA ALA A 300 18.68 -17.94 -0.12
C ALA A 300 19.93 -18.86 -0.11
N ILE A 301 20.57 -19.04 -1.28
CA ILE A 301 21.80 -19.82 -1.40
C ILE A 301 22.94 -19.18 -0.61
N GLU A 302 23.13 -17.87 -0.73
CA GLU A 302 24.17 -17.13 0.02
C GLU A 302 23.97 -17.30 1.54
N PHE A 303 22.72 -17.24 1.99
CA PHE A 303 22.38 -17.47 3.40
C PHE A 303 22.77 -18.86 3.87
N GLU A 304 22.39 -19.91 3.15
CA GLU A 304 22.73 -21.30 3.50
C GLU A 304 24.25 -21.54 3.49
N GLU A 305 24.97 -21.00 2.52
CA GLU A 305 26.44 -21.07 2.47
C GLU A 305 27.07 -20.34 3.67
N SER A 306 26.50 -19.22 4.10
CA SER A 306 26.92 -18.55 5.33
C SER A 306 26.72 -19.43 6.58
N LEU A 307 25.64 -20.24 6.62
CA LEU A 307 25.35 -21.19 7.70
C LEU A 307 26.35 -22.33 7.73
N LYS A 308 26.65 -22.92 6.56
CA LYS A 308 27.65 -23.99 6.39
C LYS A 308 29.05 -23.51 6.76
N SER A 309 29.43 -22.30 6.35
CA SER A 309 30.75 -21.73 6.64
C SER A 309 31.00 -21.55 8.15
N TYR A 310 30.00 -21.04 8.86
CA TYR A 310 30.05 -20.92 10.32
C TYR A 310 30.10 -22.29 11.00
N TRP A 311 29.21 -23.21 10.62
CA TRP A 311 29.20 -24.58 11.17
C TRP A 311 30.58 -25.25 11.03
N ASN A 312 31.20 -25.17 9.85
CA ASN A 312 32.52 -25.74 9.59
C ASN A 312 33.62 -25.08 10.44
N SER A 313 33.55 -23.77 10.59
CA SER A 313 34.51 -23.01 11.41
C SER A 313 34.37 -23.37 12.89
N THR A 314 33.14 -23.48 13.39
CA THR A 314 32.82 -23.85 14.77
C THR A 314 33.20 -25.29 15.07
N LEU A 315 32.92 -26.23 14.17
CA LEU A 315 33.34 -27.63 14.29
C LEU A 315 34.87 -27.75 14.42
N LYS A 316 35.62 -27.01 13.58
CA LYS A 316 37.09 -26.96 13.66
C LYS A 316 37.57 -26.34 14.97
N ARG A 317 36.91 -25.28 15.44
CA ARG A 317 37.23 -24.65 16.73
C ARG A 317 37.05 -25.62 17.88
N ILE A 318 35.88 -26.26 18.00
CA ILE A 318 35.54 -27.20 19.06
C ILE A 318 36.47 -28.43 19.04
N SER A 319 36.80 -28.97 17.86
CA SER A 319 37.73 -30.10 17.76
C SER A 319 39.16 -29.77 18.22
N ILE A 320 39.56 -28.50 18.20
CA ILE A 320 40.85 -28.03 18.70
C ILE A 320 40.80 -27.75 20.21
N THR A 321 39.75 -27.09 20.71
CA THR A 321 39.67 -26.61 22.09
C THR A 321 39.14 -27.64 23.07
N GLU A 322 38.18 -28.47 22.66
CA GLU A 322 37.41 -29.35 23.57
C GLU A 322 37.81 -30.83 23.49
N LYS A 323 39.11 -31.12 23.38
CA LYS A 323 39.61 -32.50 23.15
C LYS A 323 39.30 -33.51 24.27
N SER A 324 38.99 -33.03 25.47
CA SER A 324 38.67 -33.87 26.63
C SER A 324 37.20 -34.29 26.67
N LEU A 325 36.33 -33.62 25.92
CA LEU A 325 34.91 -33.94 25.86
C LEU A 325 34.64 -35.12 24.93
N LYS A 326 33.59 -35.86 25.21
CA LYS A 326 33.15 -36.94 24.34
C LYS A 326 32.70 -36.38 22.98
N PRO A 327 32.76 -37.18 21.90
CA PRO A 327 32.26 -36.78 20.59
C PRO A 327 30.80 -36.26 20.59
N GLU A 328 29.93 -36.85 21.41
CA GLU A 328 28.52 -36.47 21.57
C GLU A 328 28.39 -35.08 22.20
N GLU A 329 29.10 -34.83 23.31
CA GLU A 329 29.14 -33.53 24.01
C GLU A 329 29.69 -32.40 23.11
N ARG A 330 30.71 -32.70 22.30
CA ARG A 330 31.22 -31.74 21.29
C ARG A 330 30.17 -31.43 20.21
N GLY A 331 29.39 -32.44 19.82
CA GLY A 331 28.27 -32.27 18.90
C GLY A 331 27.14 -31.43 19.49
N GLN A 332 26.85 -31.57 20.78
CA GLN A 332 25.89 -30.71 21.50
C GLN A 332 26.35 -29.26 21.52
N LEU A 333 27.63 -29.00 21.84
CA LEU A 333 28.19 -27.64 21.81
C LEU A 333 28.08 -27.01 20.41
N LEU A 334 28.40 -27.77 19.37
CA LEU A 334 28.26 -27.30 17.98
C LEU A 334 26.80 -26.98 17.63
N TYR A 335 25.87 -27.84 18.06
CA TYR A 335 24.43 -27.65 17.86
C TYR A 335 23.95 -26.35 18.52
N TYR A 336 24.24 -26.14 19.80
CA TYR A 336 23.80 -24.94 20.53
C TYR A 336 24.46 -23.66 19.99
N ASP A 337 25.75 -23.68 19.65
CA ASP A 337 26.44 -22.55 19.01
C ASP A 337 25.79 -22.14 17.67
N CYS A 338 25.29 -23.12 16.91
CA CYS A 338 24.60 -22.88 15.65
C CYS A 338 23.14 -22.43 15.87
N LYS A 339 22.44 -23.00 16.86
CA LYS A 339 21.06 -22.64 17.25
C LYS A 339 20.95 -21.20 17.74
N GLU A 340 21.93 -20.71 18.50
CA GLU A 340 21.93 -19.34 19.03
C GLU A 340 22.42 -18.28 18.02
N ARG A 341 22.89 -18.73 16.84
CA ARG A 341 23.46 -17.83 15.85
C ARG A 341 22.41 -16.83 15.33
N ARG A 342 22.78 -15.56 15.35
CA ARG A 342 22.10 -14.52 14.55
C ARG A 342 22.71 -14.48 13.15
N ALA A 343 21.85 -14.44 12.15
CA ALA A 343 22.26 -14.35 10.76
C ALA A 343 21.34 -13.38 10.01
N THR A 344 21.73 -13.05 8.78
CA THR A 344 20.99 -12.13 7.92
C THR A 344 20.82 -12.73 6.53
N ILE A 345 19.69 -12.45 5.88
CA ILE A 345 19.54 -12.62 4.42
C ILE A 345 19.66 -11.21 3.83
N GLY A 346 20.70 -10.98 3.03
CA GLY A 346 21.11 -9.63 2.66
C GLY A 346 21.38 -8.76 3.90
N SER A 347 20.64 -7.66 4.05
CA SER A 347 20.74 -6.75 5.21
C SER A 347 19.68 -7.00 6.30
N GLN A 348 18.78 -7.97 6.11
CA GLN A 348 17.68 -8.22 7.04
C GLN A 348 18.04 -9.32 8.04
N THR A 349 17.75 -9.08 9.33
CA THR A 349 17.91 -10.11 10.36
C THR A 349 16.83 -11.16 10.23
N VAL A 350 17.21 -12.44 10.12
CA VAL A 350 16.28 -13.57 10.11
C VAL A 350 15.80 -13.93 11.51
N LEU A 351 14.60 -14.49 11.57
CA LEU A 351 14.02 -15.07 12.78
C LEU A 351 14.91 -16.21 13.31
N SER A 352 15.08 -16.31 14.62
CA SER A 352 15.95 -17.34 15.24
C SER A 352 15.52 -18.77 14.88
N HIS A 353 14.23 -19.06 14.93
CA HIS A 353 13.67 -20.36 14.54
C HIS A 353 13.90 -20.67 13.05
N PHE A 354 13.99 -19.66 12.18
CA PHE A 354 14.30 -19.87 10.77
C PHE A 354 15.76 -20.28 10.57
N VAL A 355 16.69 -19.65 11.30
CA VAL A 355 18.11 -20.05 11.30
C VAL A 355 18.25 -21.50 11.78
N SER A 356 17.65 -21.82 12.93
CA SER A 356 17.68 -23.16 13.53
C SER A 356 17.04 -24.20 12.60
N GLY A 357 15.85 -23.91 12.07
CA GLY A 357 15.17 -24.74 11.07
C GLY A 357 15.96 -24.96 9.78
N THR A 358 16.75 -23.96 9.36
CA THR A 358 17.62 -24.11 8.17
C THR A 358 18.79 -25.04 8.47
N TYR A 359 19.40 -24.98 9.66
CA TYR A 359 20.39 -25.97 10.08
C TYR A 359 19.80 -27.39 10.11
N HIS A 360 18.57 -27.55 10.59
CA HIS A 360 17.87 -28.84 10.53
C HIS A 360 17.64 -29.32 9.08
N ASN A 361 17.25 -28.42 8.17
CA ASN A 361 17.13 -28.76 6.74
C ASN A 361 18.45 -29.23 6.14
N LEU A 362 19.53 -28.48 6.37
CA LEU A 362 20.87 -28.83 5.88
C LEU A 362 21.38 -30.16 6.46
N ALA A 363 21.09 -30.46 7.73
CA ALA A 363 21.38 -31.75 8.34
C ALA A 363 20.54 -32.87 7.71
N ASN A 364 19.26 -32.60 7.44
CA ASN A 364 18.35 -33.57 6.82
C ASN A 364 18.77 -33.95 5.40
N GLU A 365 19.30 -32.98 4.64
CA GLU A 365 19.84 -33.17 3.29
C GLU A 365 21.25 -33.79 3.27
N ASN A 366 21.82 -34.14 4.44
CA ASN A 366 23.21 -34.61 4.60
C ASN A 366 24.25 -33.63 4.03
N LEU A 367 23.99 -32.32 4.12
CA LEU A 367 24.97 -31.29 3.74
C LEU A 367 25.91 -30.95 4.91
N LEU A 368 25.45 -31.16 6.15
CA LEU A 368 26.24 -31.03 7.37
C LEU A 368 25.83 -32.07 8.42
N GLY A 369 26.59 -32.13 9.52
CA GLY A 369 26.14 -32.88 10.68
C GLY A 369 26.76 -32.50 12.01
N TRP A 370 26.14 -32.95 13.10
CA TRP A 370 26.47 -32.48 14.46
C TRP A 370 27.64 -33.24 15.08
N HIS A 371 27.69 -34.56 14.90
CA HIS A 371 28.77 -35.40 15.41
C HIS A 371 29.96 -35.43 14.44
N GLU A 372 31.22 -35.45 14.90
CA GLU A 372 32.39 -35.42 13.99
C GLU A 372 32.42 -36.56 12.96
N SER A 373 32.01 -37.76 13.38
CA SER A 373 31.85 -38.96 12.54
C SER A 373 30.42 -39.18 12.00
N TRP A 374 29.60 -38.14 11.90
CA TRP A 374 28.19 -38.24 11.52
C TRP A 374 27.94 -39.03 10.23
N LYS A 375 28.82 -38.90 9.23
CA LYS A 375 28.69 -39.62 7.94
C LYS A 375 28.77 -41.14 8.06
N ASP A 376 29.52 -41.64 9.03
CA ASP A 376 29.69 -43.08 9.23
C ASP A 376 28.59 -43.61 10.16
N LEU A 377 28.27 -42.87 11.23
CA LEU A 377 27.19 -43.22 12.15
C LEU A 377 25.81 -43.26 11.47
N LEU A 378 25.56 -42.42 10.47
CA LEU A 378 24.33 -42.47 9.67
C LEU A 378 24.28 -43.62 8.65
N LYS A 379 25.43 -44.21 8.28
CA LYS A 379 25.47 -45.40 7.42
C LYS A 379 25.23 -46.68 8.21
N ASP A 380 25.74 -46.74 9.43
CA ASP A 380 25.63 -47.90 10.32
C ASP A 380 24.24 -48.05 10.96
N GLY A 381 23.39 -47.01 10.87
CA GLY A 381 22.00 -47.00 11.33
C GLY A 381 20.94 -47.37 10.27
N LYS A 382 21.32 -48.12 9.21
CA LYS A 382 20.40 -48.63 8.18
C LYS A 382 19.88 -50.03 8.47
#